data_AF-A0A1F3E2S3-F1
#
_entry.id   AF-A0A1F3E2S3-F1
#
_cell.length_a   1.000
_cell.length_b   1.000
_cell.length_c   1.000
_cell.angle_alpha   90.00
_cell.angle_beta   90.00
_cell.angle_gamma   90.00
#
_symmetry.space_group_name_H-M   'P 1'
#
loop_
_entity.id
_entity.type
_entity.pdbx_description
1 polymer ?
#
loop_
_entity_poly.entity_id
_entity_poly.type
_entity_poly.pdbx_seq_one_letter_code
_entity_poly.pdbx_strand_id
1 'polypeptide(L)'
;MFKKEVYSERRNRLKNKIKSGLILFMGNQESAFNYPDNTYHFRQDSSFLYFFGLDLPNLAGLIDLDSGKEYLFGNDFTIDDIIWMGKQPEIKELAAEIGIEYTEPLDHLGNFLRNANNQERIIHVLPFYRGDTIIQFCNLLQINHTEAENFISVDLIKAVVELRSIKDKYEVEELIKAAAIGYKMHVTSMKMAKPGIIEQEIAGVIEGISLSYGASLSFPIILSQNGETLHNHFHGNILEEGRLLLTDTGAETNMHYASDNTRTCPVGGKFSQKQKDIYSIVLSGINHGISLTKPGVTYQSIHLEVAKVLAKGLTELGLMKGNPEDAVREGAHAMFMPHGLGHMMGLDVHDMENLGEDYVGYDNEIKRATQFGLRGLRLGRRLQPGFVLTNEPGIYFIPDLIQKWKAEKINSSFINYDKVLNEYSGFGGIRLEDDILVTETGHQIIGKRIPITIDEVEETMRS
;
A
#
# COMPACT_ATOMS: atom_id res chain seq x y z
N MET A 1 15.58 2.66 -14.11
CA MET A 1 15.86 1.26 -13.73
C MET A 1 17.04 1.21 -12.76
N PHE A 2 17.12 0.21 -11.87
CA PHE A 2 18.34 -0.05 -11.10
C PHE A 2 19.44 -0.64 -11.97
N LYS A 3 20.64 -0.82 -11.40
CA LYS A 3 21.73 -1.48 -12.09
C LYS A 3 21.44 -2.97 -12.28
N LYS A 4 21.92 -3.53 -13.39
CA LYS A 4 21.87 -4.95 -13.74
C LYS A 4 22.09 -5.90 -12.56
N GLU A 5 23.11 -5.63 -11.76
CA GLU A 5 23.54 -6.49 -10.66
C GLU A 5 22.45 -6.64 -9.58
N VAL A 6 21.59 -5.63 -9.41
CA VAL A 6 20.46 -5.67 -8.45
C VAL A 6 19.47 -6.75 -8.86
N TYR A 7 19.06 -6.77 -10.13
CA TYR A 7 18.10 -7.74 -10.63
C TYR A 7 18.68 -9.15 -10.68
N SER A 8 19.93 -9.29 -11.14
CA SER A 8 20.64 -10.57 -11.12
C SER A 8 20.76 -11.14 -9.71
N GLU A 9 21.10 -10.32 -8.71
CA GLU A 9 21.19 -10.76 -7.31
C GLU A 9 19.83 -11.17 -6.74
N ARG A 10 18.76 -10.41 -7.03
CA ARG A 10 17.39 -10.77 -6.60
C ARG A 10 16.97 -12.12 -7.16
N ARG A 11 17.21 -12.38 -8.46
CA ARG A 11 16.92 -13.68 -9.07
C ARG A 11 17.80 -14.80 -8.51
N ASN A 12 19.08 -14.56 -8.24
CA ASN A 12 19.96 -15.53 -7.58
C ASN A 12 19.47 -15.89 -6.16
N ARG A 13 19.07 -14.90 -5.35
CA ARG A 13 18.47 -15.14 -4.03
C ARG A 13 17.18 -15.94 -4.13
N LEU A 14 16.34 -15.69 -5.13
CA LEU A 14 15.13 -16.46 -5.37
C LEU A 14 15.44 -17.91 -5.76
N LYS A 15 16.40 -18.14 -6.67
CA LYS A 15 16.84 -19.49 -7.06
C LYS A 15 17.30 -20.33 -5.86
N ASN A 16 17.93 -19.70 -4.87
CA ASN A 16 18.37 -20.39 -3.65
C ASN A 16 17.23 -20.73 -2.68
N LYS A 17 16.00 -20.27 -2.91
CA LYS A 17 14.84 -20.53 -2.05
C LYS A 17 13.91 -21.63 -2.56
N ILE A 18 13.97 -21.96 -3.84
CA ILE A 18 13.08 -22.95 -4.48
C ILE A 18 13.94 -24.01 -5.15
N LYS A 19 13.58 -25.29 -4.97
CA LYS A 19 14.49 -26.41 -5.25
C LYS A 19 14.62 -26.77 -6.73
N SER A 20 13.54 -26.73 -7.49
CA SER A 20 13.47 -27.33 -8.84
C SER A 20 12.26 -26.80 -9.60
N GLY A 21 12.22 -27.00 -10.91
CA GLY A 21 11.09 -26.60 -11.78
C GLY A 21 11.27 -25.23 -12.44
N LEU A 22 10.16 -24.65 -12.89
CA LEU A 22 10.12 -23.36 -13.57
C LEU A 22 9.43 -22.31 -12.69
N ILE A 23 10.03 -21.14 -12.52
CA ILE A 23 9.36 -19.97 -11.95
C ILE A 23 8.94 -19.06 -13.10
N LEU A 24 7.65 -18.78 -13.21
CA LEU A 24 7.08 -17.91 -14.24
C LEU A 24 6.55 -16.61 -13.61
N PHE A 25 7.04 -15.48 -14.11
CA PHE A 25 6.51 -14.15 -13.83
C PHE A 25 5.89 -13.59 -15.11
N MET A 26 4.56 -13.51 -15.14
CA MET A 26 3.84 -12.86 -16.24
C MET A 26 3.86 -11.35 -16.02
N GLY A 27 4.37 -10.60 -16.99
CA GLY A 27 4.19 -9.16 -17.03
C GLY A 27 2.75 -8.81 -17.42
N ASN A 28 2.35 -7.59 -17.10
CA ASN A 28 1.07 -7.01 -17.46
C ASN A 28 0.99 -6.71 -18.95
N GLN A 29 -0.24 -6.69 -19.45
CA GLN A 29 -0.59 -6.14 -20.74
C GLN A 29 -1.19 -4.75 -20.57
N GLU A 30 -1.30 -4.03 -21.68
CA GLU A 30 -2.10 -2.82 -21.77
C GLU A 30 -3.56 -3.11 -21.42
N SER A 31 -4.21 -2.17 -20.71
CA SER A 31 -5.61 -2.31 -20.33
C SER A 31 -6.44 -1.23 -21.00
N ALA A 32 -7.37 -1.63 -21.87
CA ALA A 32 -8.25 -0.70 -22.56
C ALA A 32 -9.23 0.01 -21.60
N PHE A 33 -9.36 1.32 -21.72
CA PHE A 33 -10.34 2.14 -21.00
C PHE A 33 -11.75 1.98 -21.59
N ASN A 34 -11.87 1.94 -22.92
CA ASN A 34 -13.16 1.84 -23.63
C ASN A 34 -13.09 1.09 -24.98
N TYR A 35 -11.97 1.17 -25.70
CA TYR A 35 -11.67 0.40 -26.91
C TYR A 35 -10.17 0.03 -26.93
N PRO A 36 -9.75 -1.01 -27.70
CA PRO A 36 -8.43 -1.64 -27.55
C PRO A 36 -7.24 -0.67 -27.52
N ASP A 37 -7.20 0.30 -28.41
CA ASP A 37 -6.07 1.22 -28.56
C ASP A 37 -6.12 2.45 -27.63
N ASN A 38 -7.14 2.59 -26.79
CA ASN A 38 -7.21 3.66 -25.79
C ASN A 38 -7.09 3.06 -24.40
N THR A 39 -5.88 3.07 -23.88
CA THR A 39 -5.50 2.34 -22.68
C THR A 39 -5.45 3.25 -21.45
N TYR A 40 -5.63 2.65 -20.27
CA TYR A 40 -5.19 3.28 -19.03
C TYR A 40 -3.67 3.46 -19.05
N HIS A 41 -3.15 4.32 -18.17
CA HIS A 41 -1.70 4.38 -17.95
C HIS A 41 -1.17 2.99 -17.58
N PHE A 42 -0.20 2.52 -18.37
CA PHE A 42 0.44 1.24 -18.13
C PHE A 42 1.16 1.24 -16.79
N ARG A 43 1.06 0.12 -16.08
CA ARG A 43 1.79 -0.15 -14.84
C ARG A 43 2.05 -1.65 -14.76
N GLN A 44 3.31 -2.03 -14.63
CA GLN A 44 3.76 -3.42 -14.63
C GLN A 44 3.39 -4.20 -13.34
N ASP A 45 3.42 -5.54 -13.40
CA ASP A 45 3.35 -6.38 -12.20
C ASP A 45 4.53 -6.11 -11.26
N SER A 46 4.24 -5.95 -9.96
CA SER A 46 5.22 -5.55 -8.96
C SER A 46 6.29 -6.62 -8.73
N SER A 47 5.93 -7.89 -8.83
CA SER A 47 6.91 -8.99 -8.69
C SER A 47 7.77 -9.10 -9.93
N PHE A 48 7.19 -8.90 -11.12
CA PHE A 48 7.94 -8.78 -12.37
C PHE A 48 8.92 -7.60 -12.30
N LEU A 49 8.49 -6.40 -11.91
CA LEU A 49 9.35 -5.24 -11.71
C LEU A 49 10.49 -5.54 -10.73
N TYR A 50 10.20 -6.21 -9.62
CA TYR A 50 11.20 -6.52 -8.60
C TYR A 50 12.35 -7.38 -9.16
N PHE A 51 12.05 -8.40 -9.97
CA PHE A 51 13.04 -9.36 -10.48
C PHE A 51 13.60 -9.03 -11.88
N PHE A 52 12.85 -8.28 -12.69
CA PHE A 52 13.17 -8.01 -14.09
C PHE A 52 13.26 -6.52 -14.42
N GLY A 53 12.69 -5.61 -13.62
CA GLY A 53 12.91 -4.16 -13.75
C GLY A 53 12.38 -3.47 -15.00
N LEU A 54 11.82 -4.23 -15.97
CA LEU A 54 11.30 -3.72 -17.23
C LEU A 54 9.83 -3.32 -17.10
N ASP A 55 9.54 -2.06 -17.37
CA ASP A 55 8.19 -1.49 -17.36
C ASP A 55 7.65 -1.35 -18.79
N LEU A 56 7.49 -2.48 -19.46
CA LEU A 56 6.90 -2.58 -20.79
C LEU A 56 5.82 -3.67 -20.82
N PRO A 57 4.73 -3.48 -21.58
CA PRO A 57 3.68 -4.49 -21.69
C PRO A 57 4.16 -5.74 -22.43
N ASN A 58 3.41 -6.84 -22.28
CA ASN A 58 3.59 -8.07 -23.06
C ASN A 58 4.95 -8.76 -22.87
N LEU A 59 5.50 -8.71 -21.66
CA LEU A 59 6.71 -9.43 -21.29
C LEU A 59 6.39 -10.62 -20.37
N ALA A 60 7.25 -11.63 -20.38
CA ALA A 60 7.24 -12.68 -19.36
C ALA A 60 8.67 -13.08 -18.98
N GLY A 61 8.90 -13.30 -17.69
CA GLY A 61 10.17 -13.71 -17.14
C GLY A 61 10.09 -15.17 -16.70
N LEU A 62 11.06 -15.99 -17.11
CA LEU A 62 11.13 -17.40 -16.72
C LEU A 62 12.48 -17.72 -16.10
N ILE A 63 12.47 -18.39 -14.95
CA ILE A 63 13.67 -18.92 -14.32
C ILE A 63 13.54 -20.44 -14.29
N ASP A 64 14.40 -21.12 -15.04
CA ASP A 64 14.50 -22.58 -15.02
C ASP A 64 15.48 -22.99 -13.91
N LEU A 65 14.96 -23.47 -12.79
CA LEU A 65 15.73 -23.83 -11.60
C LEU A 65 16.62 -25.05 -11.82
N ASP A 66 16.23 -25.95 -12.72
CA ASP A 66 16.94 -27.20 -12.96
C ASP A 66 18.18 -26.98 -13.83
N SER A 67 18.11 -26.05 -14.80
CA SER A 67 19.24 -25.67 -15.65
C SER A 67 19.99 -24.42 -15.18
N GLY A 68 19.38 -23.63 -14.29
CA GLY A 68 19.87 -22.33 -13.83
C GLY A 68 19.69 -21.19 -14.84
N LYS A 69 19.05 -21.44 -15.99
CA LYS A 69 18.86 -20.45 -17.06
C LYS A 69 17.71 -19.49 -16.76
N GLU A 70 17.89 -18.25 -17.17
CA GLU A 70 16.91 -17.17 -17.06
C GLU A 70 16.54 -16.71 -18.46
N TYR A 71 15.25 -16.50 -18.71
CA TYR A 71 14.72 -16.08 -20.00
C TYR A 71 13.86 -14.85 -19.87
N LEU A 72 13.96 -13.95 -20.84
CA LEU A 72 12.99 -12.88 -21.08
C LEU A 72 12.22 -13.20 -22.36
N PHE A 73 10.90 -13.30 -22.24
CA PHE A 73 10.00 -13.49 -23.36
C PHE A 73 9.36 -12.16 -23.74
N GLY A 74 9.35 -11.86 -25.04
CA GLY A 74 8.79 -10.64 -25.60
C GLY A 74 8.98 -10.60 -27.11
N ASN A 75 8.28 -9.71 -27.79
CA ASN A 75 8.40 -9.54 -29.24
C ASN A 75 9.12 -8.23 -29.55
N ASP A 76 10.05 -8.27 -30.50
CA ASP A 76 10.63 -7.03 -31.05
C ASP A 76 9.55 -6.23 -31.79
N PHE A 77 9.66 -4.91 -31.70
CA PHE A 77 8.73 -4.00 -32.35
C PHE A 77 8.84 -4.10 -33.88
N THR A 78 7.68 -4.10 -34.54
CA THR A 78 7.56 -4.15 -36.00
C THR A 78 7.86 -2.80 -36.65
N ILE A 79 7.90 -2.75 -37.98
CA ILE A 79 8.05 -1.47 -38.69
C ILE A 79 6.85 -0.54 -38.44
N ASP A 80 5.65 -1.10 -38.31
CA ASP A 80 4.45 -0.32 -38.00
C ASP A 80 4.59 0.30 -36.61
N ASP A 81 5.01 -0.49 -35.62
CA ASP A 81 5.30 0.01 -34.27
C ASP A 81 6.31 1.16 -34.28
N ILE A 82 7.38 1.05 -35.07
CA ILE A 82 8.40 2.10 -35.19
C ILE A 82 7.83 3.38 -35.83
N ILE A 83 6.89 3.25 -36.78
CA ILE A 83 6.21 4.40 -37.39
C ILE A 83 5.38 5.16 -36.33
N TRP A 84 4.73 4.44 -35.42
CA TRP A 84 3.83 5.03 -34.42
C TRP A 84 4.52 5.47 -33.12
N MET A 85 5.51 4.70 -32.67
CA MET A 85 6.14 4.84 -31.34
C MET A 85 7.62 5.22 -31.41
N GLY A 86 8.20 5.32 -32.61
CA GLY A 86 9.64 5.54 -32.82
C GLY A 86 10.48 4.28 -32.62
N LYS A 87 11.81 4.39 -32.79
CA LYS A 87 12.71 3.26 -32.59
C LYS A 87 12.66 2.83 -31.12
N GLN A 88 12.33 1.57 -30.92
CA GLN A 88 12.33 0.92 -29.61
C GLN A 88 13.54 -0.01 -29.46
N PRO A 89 14.01 -0.27 -28.22
CA PRO A 89 15.05 -1.27 -27.97
C PRO A 89 14.59 -2.67 -28.37
N GLU A 90 15.53 -3.50 -28.82
CA GLU A 90 15.28 -4.93 -29.04
C GLU A 90 15.14 -5.67 -27.69
N ILE A 91 14.37 -6.76 -27.65
CA ILE A 91 14.17 -7.58 -26.44
C ILE A 91 15.52 -8.08 -25.90
N LYS A 92 16.46 -8.39 -26.79
CA LYS A 92 17.83 -8.78 -26.42
C LYS A 92 18.61 -7.66 -25.74
N GLU A 93 18.43 -6.42 -26.16
CA GLU A 93 19.07 -5.25 -25.53
C GLU A 93 18.49 -5.05 -24.12
N LEU A 94 17.16 -5.10 -23.99
CA LEU A 94 16.46 -4.99 -22.70
C LEU A 94 16.87 -6.12 -21.73
N ALA A 95 16.94 -7.36 -22.20
CA ALA A 95 17.40 -8.50 -21.41
C ALA A 95 18.83 -8.29 -20.89
N ALA A 96 19.72 -7.73 -21.72
CA ALA A 96 21.10 -7.49 -21.33
C ALA A 96 21.22 -6.47 -20.18
N GLU A 97 20.37 -5.43 -20.16
CA GLU A 97 20.30 -4.42 -19.10
C GLU A 97 19.94 -5.01 -17.73
N ILE A 98 19.15 -6.09 -17.71
CA ILE A 98 18.68 -6.74 -16.49
C ILE A 98 19.43 -8.04 -16.20
N GLY A 99 20.46 -8.33 -17.00
CA GLY A 99 21.37 -9.45 -16.82
C GLY A 99 20.85 -10.80 -17.24
N ILE A 100 19.94 -10.83 -18.22
CA ILE A 100 19.43 -12.03 -18.84
C ILE A 100 20.12 -12.23 -20.20
N GLU A 101 20.58 -13.45 -20.46
CA GLU A 101 21.26 -13.82 -21.70
C GLU A 101 20.28 -14.38 -22.75
N TYR A 102 19.25 -15.12 -22.30
CA TYR A 102 18.34 -15.82 -23.19
C TYR A 102 17.06 -15.03 -23.41
N THR A 103 16.68 -14.86 -24.67
CA THR A 103 15.44 -14.19 -25.07
C THR A 103 14.70 -15.02 -26.10
N GLU A 104 13.38 -15.03 -26.02
CA GLU A 104 12.52 -15.75 -26.96
C GLU A 104 11.24 -14.95 -27.26
N PRO A 105 10.64 -15.10 -28.46
CA PRO A 105 9.31 -14.58 -28.75
C PRO A 105 8.25 -15.05 -27.73
N LEU A 106 7.28 -14.19 -27.43
CA LEU A 106 6.28 -14.50 -26.38
C LEU A 106 5.41 -15.73 -26.72
N ASP A 107 5.15 -15.97 -28.00
CA ASP A 107 4.38 -17.13 -28.47
C ASP A 107 5.10 -18.48 -28.27
N HIS A 108 6.43 -18.47 -28.12
CA HIS A 108 7.22 -19.64 -27.77
C HIS A 108 7.06 -20.07 -26.31
N LEU A 109 6.62 -19.18 -25.41
CA LEU A 109 6.49 -19.46 -23.98
C LEU A 109 5.58 -20.67 -23.71
N GLY A 110 4.48 -20.81 -24.46
CA GLY A 110 3.56 -21.92 -24.30
C GLY A 110 4.22 -23.28 -24.56
N ASN A 111 5.19 -23.35 -25.48
CA ASN A 111 5.94 -24.58 -25.73
C ASN A 111 6.83 -24.95 -24.53
N PHE A 112 7.50 -23.97 -23.92
CA PHE A 112 8.32 -24.21 -22.73
C PHE A 112 7.48 -24.75 -21.58
N LEU A 113 6.35 -24.10 -21.28
CA LEU A 113 5.46 -24.47 -20.19
C LEU A 113 4.84 -25.85 -20.42
N ARG A 114 4.30 -26.13 -21.61
CA ARG A 114 3.72 -27.45 -21.92
C ARG A 114 4.77 -28.56 -21.91
N ASN A 115 5.98 -28.31 -22.38
CA ASN A 115 7.07 -29.29 -22.32
C ASN A 115 7.46 -29.62 -20.87
N ALA A 116 7.57 -28.60 -20.01
CA ALA A 116 7.83 -28.81 -18.60
C ALA A 116 6.69 -29.59 -17.92
N ASN A 117 5.44 -29.23 -18.20
CA ASN A 117 4.27 -29.92 -17.67
C ASN A 117 4.21 -31.39 -18.11
N ASN A 118 4.52 -31.69 -19.38
CA ASN A 118 4.59 -33.06 -19.92
C ASN A 118 5.73 -33.89 -19.30
N GLN A 119 6.77 -33.24 -18.79
CA GLN A 119 7.86 -33.86 -18.06
C GLN A 119 7.60 -33.93 -16.55
N GLU A 120 6.38 -33.60 -16.11
CA GLU A 120 5.99 -33.53 -14.70
C GLU A 120 6.88 -32.57 -13.87
N ARG A 121 7.50 -31.59 -14.53
CA ARG A 121 8.23 -30.51 -13.85
C ARG A 121 7.23 -29.53 -13.27
N ILE A 122 7.51 -29.06 -12.06
CA ILE A 122 6.66 -28.09 -11.36
C ILE A 122 6.78 -26.73 -12.07
N ILE A 123 5.65 -26.09 -12.32
CA ILE A 123 5.58 -24.69 -12.77
C ILE A 123 5.04 -23.88 -11.60
N HIS A 124 5.88 -23.00 -11.08
CA HIS A 124 5.58 -22.10 -9.97
C HIS A 124 5.11 -20.75 -10.51
N VAL A 125 3.87 -20.37 -10.17
CA VAL A 125 3.35 -19.02 -10.41
C VAL A 125 2.89 -18.38 -9.10
N LEU A 126 2.87 -17.05 -9.08
CA LEU A 126 2.22 -16.26 -8.03
C LEU A 126 0.72 -16.12 -8.32
N PRO A 127 -0.11 -15.79 -7.31
CA PRO A 127 -1.52 -15.49 -7.52
C PRO A 127 -1.73 -14.40 -8.57
N PHE A 128 -2.68 -14.64 -9.49
CA PHE A 128 -3.08 -13.66 -10.49
C PHE A 128 -4.12 -12.71 -9.92
N TYR A 129 -3.97 -11.40 -10.18
CA TYR A 129 -4.95 -10.38 -9.78
C TYR A 129 -5.72 -9.78 -10.97
N ARG A 130 -5.31 -10.08 -12.20
CA ARG A 130 -6.02 -9.67 -13.42
C ARG A 130 -6.56 -10.86 -14.19
N GLY A 131 -7.80 -10.75 -14.68
CA GLY A 131 -8.49 -11.83 -15.39
C GLY A 131 -7.90 -12.13 -16.78
N ASP A 132 -7.39 -11.11 -17.48
CA ASP A 132 -6.67 -11.25 -18.75
C ASP A 132 -5.38 -12.06 -18.61
N THR A 133 -4.61 -11.85 -17.54
CA THR A 133 -3.41 -12.66 -17.24
C THR A 133 -3.77 -14.12 -16.97
N ILE A 134 -4.87 -14.39 -16.25
CA ILE A 134 -5.38 -15.76 -16.03
C ILE A 134 -5.69 -16.41 -17.38
N ILE A 135 -6.43 -15.71 -18.26
CA ILE A 135 -6.79 -16.21 -19.59
C ILE A 135 -5.53 -16.50 -20.42
N GLN A 136 -4.56 -15.58 -20.43
CA GLN A 136 -3.30 -15.76 -21.16
C GLN A 136 -2.53 -16.99 -20.65
N PHE A 137 -2.37 -17.12 -19.33
CA PHE A 137 -1.70 -18.27 -18.71
C PHE A 137 -2.37 -19.59 -19.08
N CYS A 138 -3.70 -19.66 -18.97
CA CYS A 138 -4.46 -20.86 -19.34
C CYS A 138 -4.33 -21.20 -20.83
N ASN A 139 -4.30 -20.20 -21.72
CA ASN A 139 -4.07 -20.41 -23.15
C ASN A 139 -2.67 -20.96 -23.45
N LEU A 140 -1.64 -20.49 -22.74
CA LEU A 140 -0.27 -20.99 -22.88
C LEU A 140 -0.16 -22.47 -22.51
N LEU A 141 -0.89 -22.92 -21.49
CA LEU A 141 -0.92 -24.32 -21.04
C LEU A 141 -2.00 -25.18 -21.69
N GLN A 142 -2.97 -24.57 -22.39
CA GLN A 142 -4.17 -25.21 -22.95
C GLN A 142 -5.05 -25.90 -21.88
N ILE A 143 -5.27 -25.20 -20.76
CA ILE A 143 -6.07 -25.67 -19.61
C ILE A 143 -7.29 -24.78 -19.38
N ASN A 144 -8.23 -25.23 -18.54
CA ASN A 144 -9.35 -24.39 -18.11
C ASN A 144 -8.91 -23.35 -17.06
N HIS A 145 -9.60 -22.20 -16.99
CA HIS A 145 -9.34 -21.17 -15.98
C HIS A 145 -9.46 -21.66 -14.54
N THR A 146 -10.33 -22.64 -14.27
CA THR A 146 -10.47 -23.25 -12.95
C THR A 146 -9.25 -24.07 -12.52
N GLU A 147 -8.36 -24.41 -13.46
CA GLU A 147 -7.15 -25.19 -13.19
C GLU A 147 -5.93 -24.30 -12.92
N ALA A 148 -6.02 -22.98 -13.15
CA ALA A 148 -4.90 -22.04 -12.94
C ALA A 148 -4.43 -22.05 -11.48
N GLU A 149 -5.36 -22.21 -10.52
CA GLU A 149 -5.05 -22.25 -9.09
C GLU A 149 -4.11 -23.41 -8.71
N ASN A 150 -4.08 -24.49 -9.49
CA ASN A 150 -3.22 -25.65 -9.24
C ASN A 150 -1.73 -25.34 -9.41
N PHE A 151 -1.38 -24.25 -10.09
CA PHE A 151 -0.01 -23.83 -10.34
C PHE A 151 0.48 -22.77 -9.34
N ILE A 152 -0.41 -22.23 -8.51
CA ILE A 152 -0.06 -21.25 -7.49
C ILE A 152 0.86 -21.91 -6.46
N SER A 153 2.09 -21.41 -6.36
CA SER A 153 3.09 -22.00 -5.48
C SER A 153 3.20 -21.23 -4.16
N VAL A 154 2.80 -21.88 -3.06
CA VAL A 154 2.97 -21.34 -1.70
C VAL A 154 4.45 -21.12 -1.36
N ASP A 155 5.35 -21.97 -1.84
CA ASP A 155 6.79 -21.80 -1.63
C ASP A 155 7.32 -20.56 -2.37
N LEU A 156 6.85 -20.32 -3.60
CA LEU A 156 7.17 -19.09 -4.33
C LEU A 156 6.61 -17.85 -3.63
N ILE A 157 5.35 -17.89 -3.18
CA ILE A 157 4.74 -16.79 -2.41
C ILE A 157 5.62 -16.43 -1.21
N LYS A 158 5.96 -17.41 -0.37
CA LYS A 158 6.79 -17.19 0.83
C LYS A 158 8.17 -16.64 0.48
N ALA A 159 8.80 -17.18 -0.58
CA ALA A 159 10.10 -16.71 -1.03
C ALA A 159 10.06 -15.26 -1.51
N VAL A 160 9.08 -14.89 -2.33
CA VAL A 160 8.91 -13.53 -2.85
C VAL A 160 8.59 -12.55 -1.72
N VAL A 161 7.69 -12.94 -0.82
CA VAL A 161 7.36 -12.14 0.36
C VAL A 161 8.59 -11.88 1.21
N GLU A 162 9.39 -12.90 1.52
CA GLU A 162 10.61 -12.74 2.32
C GLU A 162 11.61 -11.78 1.66
N LEU A 163 11.80 -11.87 0.34
CA LEU A 163 12.73 -11.02 -0.40
C LEU A 163 12.27 -9.56 -0.48
N ARG A 164 10.99 -9.32 -0.84
CA ARG A 164 10.41 -7.97 -0.99
C ARG A 164 10.10 -7.29 0.34
N SER A 165 9.94 -8.05 1.43
CA SER A 165 9.68 -7.47 2.76
C SER A 165 10.85 -6.63 3.27
N ILE A 166 12.09 -7.00 2.91
CA ILE A 166 13.32 -6.33 3.34
C ILE A 166 13.83 -5.44 2.20
N LYS A 167 13.62 -4.14 2.33
CA LYS A 167 13.98 -3.15 1.31
C LYS A 167 15.49 -2.97 1.30
N ASP A 168 16.09 -3.14 0.11
CA ASP A 168 17.48 -2.79 -0.08
C ASP A 168 17.67 -1.25 -0.15
N LYS A 169 18.93 -0.80 -0.11
CA LYS A 169 19.24 0.64 -0.11
C LYS A 169 18.71 1.40 -1.33
N TYR A 170 18.62 0.76 -2.50
CA TYR A 170 18.13 1.37 -3.72
C TYR A 170 16.61 1.56 -3.65
N GLU A 171 15.90 0.59 -3.05
CA GLU A 171 14.46 0.70 -2.79
C GLU A 171 14.16 1.81 -1.80
N VAL A 172 14.93 1.90 -0.71
CA VAL A 172 14.78 2.99 0.27
C VAL A 172 15.00 4.36 -0.36
N GLU A 173 15.97 4.49 -1.28
CA GLU A 173 16.19 5.74 -2.03
C GLU A 173 14.97 6.13 -2.89
N GLU A 174 14.32 5.18 -3.56
CA GLU A 174 13.09 5.44 -4.32
C GLU A 174 11.90 5.78 -3.40
N LEU A 175 11.76 5.10 -2.26
CA LEU A 175 10.73 5.42 -1.27
C LEU A 175 10.89 6.84 -0.68
N ILE A 176 12.14 7.29 -0.46
CA ILE A 176 12.41 8.68 -0.07
C ILE A 176 11.97 9.67 -1.17
N LYS A 177 12.15 9.33 -2.45
CA LYS A 177 11.68 10.16 -3.57
C LYS A 177 10.15 10.19 -3.60
N ALA A 178 9.48 9.04 -3.43
CA ALA A 178 8.02 8.96 -3.35
C ALA A 178 7.48 9.87 -2.24
N ALA A 179 8.04 9.76 -1.02
CA ALA A 179 7.64 10.59 0.12
C ALA A 179 7.90 12.09 -0.11
N ALA A 180 8.92 12.46 -0.90
CA ALA A 180 9.14 13.85 -1.26
C ALA A 180 8.04 14.42 -2.18
N ILE A 181 7.45 13.58 -3.05
CA ILE A 181 6.28 13.94 -3.86
C ILE A 181 5.05 14.03 -2.94
N GLY A 182 4.82 13.02 -2.09
CA GLY A 182 3.76 13.04 -1.07
C GLY A 182 3.78 14.30 -0.21
N TYR A 183 4.96 14.73 0.25
CA TYR A 183 5.12 15.99 0.98
C TYR A 183 4.57 17.19 0.21
N LYS A 184 4.86 17.29 -1.09
CA LYS A 184 4.36 18.40 -1.94
C LYS A 184 2.85 18.32 -2.09
N MET A 185 2.29 17.13 -2.28
CA MET A 185 0.85 16.91 -2.40
C MET A 185 0.13 17.37 -1.14
N HIS A 186 0.56 16.91 0.04
CA HIS A 186 -0.07 17.24 1.31
C HIS A 186 0.05 18.71 1.69
N VAL A 187 1.24 19.32 1.54
CA VAL A 187 1.42 20.75 1.80
C VAL A 187 0.56 21.59 0.85
N THR A 188 0.41 21.17 -0.40
CA THR A 188 -0.47 21.85 -1.35
C THR A 188 -1.94 21.72 -0.95
N SER A 189 -2.39 20.52 -0.57
CA SER A 189 -3.75 20.29 -0.06
C SER A 189 -4.07 21.20 1.13
N MET A 190 -3.17 21.26 2.13
CA MET A 190 -3.31 22.14 3.29
C MET A 190 -3.51 23.61 2.89
N LYS A 191 -2.69 24.12 1.96
CA LYS A 191 -2.78 25.53 1.51
C LYS A 191 -4.08 25.84 0.76
N MET A 192 -4.65 24.84 0.11
CA MET A 192 -5.89 24.97 -0.67
C MET A 192 -7.16 24.78 0.15
N ALA A 193 -7.08 24.21 1.37
CA ALA A 193 -8.21 23.89 2.24
C ALA A 193 -8.92 25.13 2.83
N LYS A 194 -9.63 25.87 1.98
CA LYS A 194 -10.35 27.10 2.29
C LYS A 194 -11.86 26.90 2.14
N PRO A 195 -12.70 27.59 2.94
CA PRO A 195 -14.14 27.54 2.79
C PRO A 195 -14.58 27.94 1.37
N GLY A 196 -15.55 27.22 0.81
CA GLY A 196 -16.11 27.47 -0.52
C GLY A 196 -15.38 26.78 -1.68
N ILE A 197 -14.20 26.19 -1.44
CA ILE A 197 -13.50 25.35 -2.44
C ILE A 197 -14.19 23.98 -2.53
N ILE A 198 -14.35 23.45 -3.73
CA ILE A 198 -14.82 22.06 -3.93
C ILE A 198 -13.64 21.10 -3.75
N GLU A 199 -13.84 19.99 -3.05
CA GLU A 199 -12.80 18.96 -2.80
C GLU A 199 -12.11 18.50 -4.11
N GLN A 200 -12.86 18.42 -5.20
CA GLN A 200 -12.39 18.05 -6.54
C GLN A 200 -11.25 18.95 -7.04
N GLU A 201 -11.28 20.26 -6.75
CA GLU A 201 -10.22 21.17 -7.16
C GLU A 201 -8.91 20.81 -6.49
N ILE A 202 -8.95 20.46 -5.21
CA ILE A 202 -7.76 20.05 -4.45
C ILE A 202 -7.26 18.70 -4.96
N ALA A 203 -8.16 17.73 -5.12
CA ALA A 203 -7.83 16.39 -5.64
C ALA A 203 -7.13 16.44 -7.00
N GLY A 204 -7.65 17.23 -7.95
CA GLY A 204 -7.04 17.39 -9.27
C GLY A 204 -5.66 18.05 -9.24
N VAL A 205 -5.45 19.03 -8.35
CA VAL A 205 -4.12 19.68 -8.20
C VAL A 205 -3.09 18.71 -7.62
N ILE A 206 -3.44 17.96 -6.58
CA ILE A 206 -2.49 17.02 -5.95
C ILE A 206 -2.21 15.80 -6.83
N GLU A 207 -3.19 15.33 -7.62
CA GLU A 207 -2.96 14.33 -8.66
C GLU A 207 -2.04 14.86 -9.77
N GLY A 208 -2.25 16.11 -10.20
CA GLY A 208 -1.33 16.78 -11.13
C GLY A 208 0.11 16.85 -10.61
N ILE A 209 0.31 17.00 -9.29
CA ILE A 209 1.64 16.94 -8.66
C ILE A 209 2.24 15.54 -8.78
N SER A 210 1.50 14.47 -8.47
CA SER A 210 2.06 13.11 -8.58
C SER A 210 2.47 12.80 -10.01
N LEU A 211 1.63 13.15 -11.00
CA LEU A 211 1.93 13.02 -12.43
C LEU A 211 3.12 13.87 -12.90
N SER A 212 3.37 15.01 -12.26
CA SER A 212 4.48 15.90 -12.65
C SER A 212 5.85 15.44 -12.14
N TYR A 213 5.89 14.56 -11.13
CA TYR A 213 7.13 14.13 -10.48
C TYR A 213 7.35 12.61 -10.46
N GLY A 214 6.34 11.81 -10.84
CA GLY A 214 6.37 10.35 -10.78
C GLY A 214 5.39 9.69 -11.75
N ALA A 215 5.09 8.42 -11.52
CA ALA A 215 4.22 7.57 -12.34
C ALA A 215 2.76 7.60 -11.86
N SER A 216 2.25 8.79 -11.50
CA SER A 216 0.91 9.00 -10.92
C SER A 216 0.80 8.62 -9.42
N LEU A 217 -0.43 8.44 -8.95
CA LEU A 217 -0.81 8.11 -7.57
C LEU A 217 -0.47 6.65 -7.24
N SER A 218 -0.07 6.37 -6.00
CA SER A 218 0.08 4.99 -5.50
C SER A 218 -1.26 4.30 -5.23
N PHE A 219 -2.34 5.08 -5.05
CA PHE A 219 -3.73 4.64 -4.92
C PHE A 219 -4.70 5.82 -5.19
N PRO A 220 -5.99 5.57 -5.48
CA PRO A 220 -6.96 6.64 -5.70
C PRO A 220 -7.08 7.56 -4.49
N ILE A 221 -7.00 8.89 -4.71
CA ILE A 221 -7.06 9.90 -3.65
C ILE A 221 -8.27 9.69 -2.74
N ILE A 222 -8.03 9.83 -1.44
CA ILE A 222 -9.06 9.93 -0.41
C ILE A 222 -8.95 11.32 0.20
N LEU A 223 -9.82 12.23 -0.23
CA LEU A 223 -9.81 13.62 0.22
C LEU A 223 -11.24 14.06 0.47
N SER A 224 -11.59 14.25 1.75
CA SER A 224 -12.93 14.71 2.10
C SER A 224 -13.04 15.36 3.47
N GLN A 225 -14.01 16.28 3.60
CA GLN A 225 -14.49 16.79 4.88
C GLN A 225 -15.39 15.82 5.66
N ASN A 226 -15.80 14.73 5.03
CA ASN A 226 -16.46 13.57 5.66
C ASN A 226 -15.42 12.49 5.96
N GLY A 227 -14.43 12.86 6.78
CA GLY A 227 -13.26 12.02 7.11
C GLY A 227 -13.58 10.74 7.90
N GLU A 228 -14.83 10.53 8.33
CA GLU A 228 -15.30 9.28 8.92
C GLU A 228 -15.42 8.13 7.91
N THR A 229 -15.44 8.42 6.60
CA THR A 229 -15.48 7.39 5.55
C THR A 229 -14.06 7.06 5.10
N LEU A 230 -13.56 5.86 5.47
CA LEU A 230 -12.13 5.53 5.36
C LEU A 230 -11.59 5.59 3.93
N HIS A 231 -12.30 5.04 2.94
CA HIS A 231 -11.93 5.05 1.52
C HIS A 231 -12.95 5.84 0.71
N ASN A 232 -13.03 7.15 0.94
CA ASN A 232 -13.96 8.04 0.26
C ASN A 232 -13.34 8.63 -1.02
N HIS A 233 -13.84 8.19 -2.18
CA HIS A 233 -13.42 8.69 -3.50
C HIS A 233 -14.39 9.73 -4.10
N PHE A 234 -15.38 10.20 -3.33
CA PHE A 234 -16.26 11.27 -3.76
C PHE A 234 -15.70 12.63 -3.34
N HIS A 235 -15.40 13.48 -4.33
CA HIS A 235 -14.83 14.81 -4.12
C HIS A 235 -15.78 15.96 -4.52
N GLY A 236 -17.09 15.71 -4.51
CA GLY A 236 -18.09 16.70 -4.91
C GLY A 236 -18.50 17.67 -3.80
N ASN A 237 -17.97 17.54 -2.57
CA ASN A 237 -18.39 18.41 -1.47
C ASN A 237 -17.70 19.78 -1.54
N ILE A 238 -18.41 20.81 -1.10
CA ILE A 238 -17.88 22.16 -0.90
C ILE A 238 -17.36 22.23 0.53
N LEU A 239 -16.11 22.63 0.71
CA LEU A 239 -15.48 22.76 2.02
C LEU A 239 -16.17 23.84 2.86
N GLU A 240 -16.58 23.49 4.07
CA GLU A 240 -17.27 24.38 5.01
C GLU A 240 -16.35 24.82 6.15
N GLU A 241 -16.40 26.11 6.50
CA GLU A 241 -15.62 26.65 7.63
C GLU A 241 -15.93 25.89 8.93
N GLY A 242 -14.88 25.54 9.68
CA GLY A 242 -15.02 24.80 10.94
C GLY A 242 -15.15 23.28 10.76
N ARG A 243 -15.25 22.76 9.53
CA ARG A 243 -15.04 21.33 9.26
C ARG A 243 -13.54 20.99 9.22
N LEU A 244 -13.23 19.71 9.28
CA LEU A 244 -11.91 19.17 8.99
C LEU A 244 -11.86 18.74 7.51
N LEU A 245 -10.68 18.70 6.92
CA LEU A 245 -10.38 18.04 5.67
C LEU A 245 -9.35 16.94 5.96
N LEU A 246 -9.74 15.68 5.77
CA LEU A 246 -8.83 14.55 5.76
C LEU A 246 -8.33 14.36 4.32
N THR A 247 -7.02 14.36 4.13
CA THR A 247 -6.35 14.05 2.86
C THR A 247 -5.46 12.85 3.10
N ASP A 248 -5.74 11.77 2.39
CA ASP A 248 -5.00 10.53 2.36
C ASP A 248 -4.65 10.25 0.88
N THR A 249 -3.35 10.28 0.61
CA THR A 249 -2.81 10.17 -0.74
C THR A 249 -1.32 9.88 -0.70
N GLY A 250 -0.85 9.18 -1.71
CA GLY A 250 0.55 8.97 -2.00
C GLY A 250 0.86 9.02 -3.49
N ALA A 251 2.15 9.08 -3.79
CA ALA A 251 2.66 9.07 -5.15
C ALA A 251 3.43 7.78 -5.42
N GLU A 252 3.45 7.41 -6.68
CA GLU A 252 4.29 6.36 -7.21
C GLU A 252 5.45 7.02 -7.98
N THR A 253 6.69 6.61 -7.71
CA THR A 253 7.85 7.08 -8.50
C THR A 253 7.83 6.48 -9.91
N ASN A 254 8.66 6.98 -10.82
CA ASN A 254 8.88 6.35 -12.14
C ASN A 254 9.48 4.93 -12.05
N MET A 255 9.86 4.49 -10.85
CA MET A 255 10.32 3.13 -10.56
C MET A 255 9.25 2.29 -9.84
N HIS A 256 8.02 2.80 -9.74
CA HIS A 256 6.85 2.21 -9.08
C HIS A 256 6.92 2.05 -7.57
N TYR A 257 7.86 2.71 -6.89
CA TYR A 257 7.87 2.74 -5.42
C TYR A 257 6.87 3.77 -4.90
N ALA A 258 6.05 3.36 -3.94
CA ALA A 258 4.94 4.12 -3.38
C ALA A 258 5.34 4.95 -2.15
N SER A 259 4.61 6.03 -1.92
CA SER A 259 4.43 6.62 -0.59
C SER A 259 2.99 6.42 -0.14
N ASP A 260 2.74 6.57 1.15
CA ASP A 260 1.40 6.55 1.72
C ASP A 260 1.32 7.46 2.94
N ASN A 261 0.59 8.57 2.81
CA ASN A 261 0.49 9.52 3.90
C ASN A 261 -0.92 10.06 4.02
N THR A 262 -1.34 10.24 5.27
CA THR A 262 -2.58 10.90 5.63
C THR A 262 -2.30 12.11 6.51
N ARG A 263 -2.94 13.24 6.19
CA ARG A 263 -3.00 14.44 7.03
C ARG A 263 -4.42 14.95 7.14
N THR A 264 -4.76 15.41 8.33
CA THR A 264 -6.03 16.09 8.57
C THR A 264 -5.75 17.55 8.94
N CYS A 265 -6.49 18.49 8.34
CA CYS A 265 -6.34 19.93 8.59
C CYS A 265 -7.71 20.61 8.77
N PRO A 266 -7.79 21.78 9.45
CA PRO A 266 -9.06 22.49 9.64
C PRO A 266 -9.37 23.35 8.42
N VAL A 267 -10.55 23.20 7.83
CA VAL A 267 -11.01 24.07 6.74
C VAL A 267 -11.07 25.51 7.26
N GLY A 268 -10.29 26.41 6.66
CA GLY A 268 -10.13 27.80 7.12
C GLY A 268 -8.90 28.06 8.01
N GLY A 269 -8.09 27.04 8.29
CA GLY A 269 -6.72 27.21 8.78
C GLY A 269 -6.53 27.35 10.29
N LYS A 270 -7.58 27.15 11.10
CA LYS A 270 -7.47 27.12 12.57
C LYS A 270 -8.28 25.99 13.17
N PHE A 271 -7.65 25.20 14.04
CA PHE A 271 -8.38 24.17 14.75
C PHE A 271 -9.23 24.79 15.88
N SER A 272 -10.49 24.36 15.98
CA SER A 272 -11.30 24.57 17.19
C SER A 272 -10.76 23.75 18.36
N GLN A 273 -11.11 24.11 19.60
CA GLN A 273 -10.66 23.34 20.78
C GLN A 273 -11.06 21.85 20.67
N LYS A 274 -12.29 21.56 20.28
CA LYS A 274 -12.78 20.19 20.09
C LYS A 274 -11.94 19.41 19.07
N GLN A 275 -11.54 20.05 17.97
CA GLN A 275 -10.65 19.43 16.99
C GLN A 275 -9.24 19.23 17.55
N LYS A 276 -8.68 20.22 18.27
CA LYS A 276 -7.37 20.11 18.93
C LYS A 276 -7.34 18.95 19.93
N ASP A 277 -8.41 18.74 20.68
CA ASP A 277 -8.51 17.67 21.68
C ASP A 277 -8.38 16.29 21.02
N ILE A 278 -9.16 16.01 19.96
CA ILE A 278 -9.08 14.72 19.23
C ILE A 278 -7.76 14.61 18.45
N TYR A 279 -7.34 15.69 17.77
CA TYR A 279 -6.10 15.72 17.01
C TYR A 279 -4.89 15.40 17.88
N SER A 280 -4.83 15.95 19.09
CA SER A 280 -3.72 15.72 20.03
C SER A 280 -3.66 14.27 20.51
N ILE A 281 -4.81 13.59 20.63
CA ILE A 281 -4.86 12.16 20.96
C ILE A 281 -4.29 11.33 19.81
N VAL A 282 -4.70 11.59 18.57
CA VAL A 282 -4.18 10.89 17.38
C VAL A 282 -2.69 11.18 17.19
N LEU A 283 -2.26 12.43 17.37
CA LEU A 283 -0.84 12.84 17.31
C LEU A 283 0.00 12.15 18.39
N SER A 284 -0.56 11.93 19.58
CA SER A 284 0.10 11.15 20.63
C SER A 284 0.20 9.68 20.24
N GLY A 285 -0.86 9.11 19.64
CA GLY A 285 -0.89 7.75 19.14
C GLY A 285 0.17 7.48 18.06
N ILE A 286 0.24 8.33 17.03
CA ILE A 286 1.20 8.14 15.92
C ILE A 286 2.64 8.22 16.43
N ASN A 287 2.97 9.21 17.26
CA ASN A 287 4.31 9.37 17.83
C ASN A 287 4.67 8.22 18.78
N HIS A 288 3.69 7.68 19.53
CA HIS A 288 3.92 6.51 20.36
C HIS A 288 4.21 5.25 19.53
N GLY A 289 3.41 4.99 18.50
CA GLY A 289 3.63 3.87 17.57
C GLY A 289 5.01 3.93 16.91
N ILE A 290 5.41 5.11 16.41
CA ILE A 290 6.75 5.39 15.91
C ILE A 290 7.81 5.04 16.96
N SER A 291 7.69 5.56 18.19
CA SER A 291 8.68 5.34 19.26
C SER A 291 8.90 3.87 19.64
N LEU A 292 7.89 3.02 19.49
CA LEU A 292 7.95 1.59 19.76
C LEU A 292 8.48 0.77 18.59
N THR A 293 8.50 1.34 17.38
CA THR A 293 8.92 0.66 16.16
C THR A 293 10.43 0.40 16.19
N LYS A 294 10.78 -0.89 16.27
CA LYS A 294 12.15 -1.40 16.25
C LYS A 294 12.17 -2.91 15.94
N PRO A 295 13.32 -3.48 15.55
CA PRO A 295 13.44 -4.91 15.32
C PRO A 295 13.00 -5.77 16.50
N GLY A 296 12.38 -6.90 16.19
CA GLY A 296 11.97 -7.91 17.15
C GLY A 296 10.65 -7.62 17.87
N VAL A 297 10.07 -6.43 17.79
CA VAL A 297 8.73 -6.15 18.34
C VAL A 297 7.65 -6.61 17.34
N THR A 298 6.54 -7.18 17.80
CA THR A 298 5.41 -7.52 16.93
C THR A 298 4.61 -6.26 16.60
N TYR A 299 4.26 -6.05 15.34
CA TYR A 299 3.46 -4.86 14.98
C TYR A 299 2.06 -4.90 15.60
N GLN A 300 1.53 -6.10 15.87
CA GLN A 300 0.32 -6.29 16.66
C GLN A 300 0.45 -5.69 18.07
N SER A 301 1.59 -5.86 18.75
CA SER A 301 1.77 -5.26 20.08
C SER A 301 1.79 -3.72 20.01
N ILE A 302 2.39 -3.15 18.96
CA ILE A 302 2.41 -1.70 18.74
C ILE A 302 0.99 -1.18 18.48
N HIS A 303 0.20 -1.86 17.65
CA HIS A 303 -1.22 -1.54 17.44
C HIS A 303 -1.99 -1.48 18.76
N LEU A 304 -1.80 -2.46 19.64
CA LEU A 304 -2.48 -2.49 20.94
C LEU A 304 -2.01 -1.37 21.88
N GLU A 305 -0.73 -1.02 21.89
CA GLU A 305 -0.22 0.12 22.67
C GLU A 305 -0.76 1.46 22.14
N VAL A 306 -0.83 1.64 20.82
CA VAL A 306 -1.44 2.84 20.23
C VAL A 306 -2.93 2.89 20.56
N ALA A 307 -3.67 1.78 20.47
CA ALA A 307 -5.07 1.72 20.85
C ALA A 307 -5.29 2.11 22.34
N LYS A 308 -4.37 1.75 23.25
CA LYS A 308 -4.41 2.19 24.65
C LYS A 308 -4.21 3.69 24.80
N VAL A 309 -3.31 4.30 24.04
CA VAL A 309 -3.12 5.76 24.00
C VAL A 309 -4.42 6.45 23.56
N LEU A 310 -5.05 5.97 22.48
CA LEU A 310 -6.31 6.51 22.00
C LEU A 310 -7.43 6.36 23.04
N ALA A 311 -7.60 5.15 23.59
CA ALA A 311 -8.62 4.88 24.60
C ALA A 311 -8.44 5.71 25.87
N LYS A 312 -7.20 5.93 26.32
CA LYS A 312 -6.88 6.80 27.44
C LYS A 312 -7.30 8.25 27.16
N GLY A 313 -6.90 8.82 26.04
CA GLY A 313 -7.29 10.19 25.66
C GLY A 313 -8.80 10.35 25.54
N LEU A 314 -9.49 9.39 24.91
CA LEU A 314 -10.95 9.38 24.81
C LEU A 314 -11.65 9.25 26.18
N THR A 315 -11.02 8.58 27.14
CA THR A 315 -11.51 8.47 28.52
C THR A 315 -11.35 9.79 29.27
N GLU A 316 -10.23 10.49 29.11
CA GLU A 316 -9.98 11.82 29.68
C GLU A 316 -10.97 12.87 29.14
N LEU A 317 -11.37 12.75 27.87
CA LEU A 317 -12.45 13.57 27.28
C LEU A 317 -13.86 13.12 27.70
N GLY A 318 -14.01 12.00 28.42
CA GLY A 318 -15.28 11.44 28.85
C GLY A 318 -16.11 10.79 27.73
N LEU A 319 -15.51 10.50 26.58
CA LEU A 319 -16.11 9.76 25.46
C LEU A 319 -16.05 8.25 25.68
N MET A 320 -15.04 7.80 26.41
CA MET A 320 -14.95 6.45 26.97
C MET A 320 -15.00 6.49 28.50
N LYS A 321 -15.15 5.32 29.12
CA LYS A 321 -15.31 5.12 30.57
C LYS A 321 -14.50 3.90 31.02
N GLY A 322 -14.19 3.84 32.31
CA GLY A 322 -13.51 2.69 32.91
C GLY A 322 -12.00 2.68 32.66
N ASN A 323 -11.40 1.49 32.73
CA ASN A 323 -9.96 1.29 32.49
C ASN A 323 -9.68 1.17 30.98
N PRO A 324 -8.75 1.98 30.41
CA PRO A 324 -8.43 1.94 28.97
C PRO A 324 -7.84 0.61 28.48
N GLU A 325 -7.06 -0.10 29.30
CA GLU A 325 -6.48 -1.40 28.91
C GLU A 325 -7.56 -2.48 28.79
N ASP A 326 -8.50 -2.50 29.74
CA ASP A 326 -9.67 -3.37 29.67
C ASP A 326 -10.52 -3.03 28.43
N ALA A 327 -10.75 -1.74 28.16
CA ALA A 327 -11.50 -1.31 26.99
C ALA A 327 -10.84 -1.76 25.67
N VAL A 328 -9.51 -1.74 25.58
CA VAL A 328 -8.78 -2.23 24.41
C VAL A 328 -8.90 -3.75 24.28
N ARG A 329 -8.71 -4.49 25.38
CA ARG A 329 -8.84 -5.95 25.40
C ARG A 329 -10.22 -6.42 24.92
N GLU A 330 -11.28 -5.74 25.35
CA GLU A 330 -12.67 -6.05 24.95
C GLU A 330 -13.05 -5.46 23.56
N GLY A 331 -12.10 -4.80 22.86
CA GLY A 331 -12.32 -4.27 21.51
C GLY A 331 -13.17 -2.98 21.46
N ALA A 332 -13.38 -2.29 22.58
CA ALA A 332 -14.20 -1.07 22.63
C ALA A 332 -13.60 0.09 21.82
N HIS A 333 -12.27 0.19 21.77
CA HIS A 333 -11.54 1.17 20.96
C HIS A 333 -11.89 1.10 19.47
N ALA A 334 -12.30 -0.08 18.97
CA ALA A 334 -12.57 -0.31 17.56
C ALA A 334 -13.81 0.44 17.04
N MET A 335 -14.67 0.97 17.91
CA MET A 335 -15.72 1.90 17.49
C MET A 335 -15.12 3.20 16.91
N PHE A 336 -13.97 3.62 17.46
CA PHE A 336 -13.29 4.85 17.07
C PHE A 336 -12.13 4.62 16.11
N MET A 337 -11.47 3.46 16.14
CA MET A 337 -10.41 3.06 15.20
C MET A 337 -10.72 1.66 14.64
N PRO A 338 -11.57 1.54 13.61
CA PRO A 338 -12.04 0.24 13.12
C PRO A 338 -11.05 -0.48 12.17
N HIS A 339 -9.95 0.18 11.80
CA HIS A 339 -8.92 -0.35 10.90
C HIS A 339 -7.62 -0.70 11.64
N GLY A 340 -6.68 -1.33 10.93
CA GLY A 340 -5.34 -1.65 11.41
C GLY A 340 -4.47 -0.42 11.67
N LEU A 341 -3.38 -0.58 12.42
CA LEU A 341 -2.43 0.54 12.64
C LEU A 341 -1.59 0.84 11.39
N GLY A 342 -1.50 -0.11 10.45
CA GLY A 342 -0.75 0.06 9.22
C GLY A 342 -0.45 -1.27 8.55
N HIS A 343 0.31 -1.19 7.45
CA HIS A 343 0.64 -2.28 6.54
C HIS A 343 2.07 -2.15 6.01
N MET A 344 2.56 -3.19 5.33
CA MET A 344 3.82 -3.12 4.57
C MET A 344 3.64 -2.16 3.38
N MET A 345 4.70 -1.43 3.02
CA MET A 345 4.74 -0.54 1.85
C MET A 345 6.02 -0.76 1.04
N GLY A 346 5.94 -0.65 -0.29
CA GLY A 346 7.05 -0.88 -1.21
C GLY A 346 6.71 -0.53 -2.66
N LEU A 347 6.70 -1.53 -3.53
CA LEU A 347 6.24 -1.40 -4.92
C LEU A 347 4.71 -1.33 -5.02
N ASP A 348 4.00 -1.78 -3.99
CA ASP A 348 2.58 -1.53 -3.82
C ASP A 348 2.37 -0.75 -2.50
N VAL A 349 1.31 0.05 -2.45
CA VAL A 349 0.91 0.80 -1.24
C VAL A 349 0.66 -0.16 -0.07
N HIS A 350 -0.19 -1.17 -0.31
CA HIS A 350 -0.31 -2.35 0.52
C HIS A 350 0.58 -3.45 -0.06
N ASP A 351 1.87 -3.41 0.27
CA ASP A 351 2.91 -4.20 -0.38
C ASP A 351 2.63 -5.71 -0.30
N MET A 352 2.58 -6.37 -1.46
CA MET A 352 2.40 -7.82 -1.62
C MET A 352 1.04 -8.40 -1.17
N GLU A 353 0.01 -7.61 -0.89
CA GLU A 353 -1.29 -8.16 -0.45
C GLU A 353 -1.94 -9.10 -1.46
N ASN A 354 -1.68 -8.89 -2.75
CA ASN A 354 -2.10 -9.80 -3.82
C ASN A 354 -1.51 -11.22 -3.69
N LEU A 355 -0.43 -11.39 -2.92
CA LEU A 355 0.17 -12.70 -2.62
C LEU A 355 -0.50 -13.40 -1.43
N GLY A 356 -1.47 -12.74 -0.78
CA GLY A 356 -2.20 -13.22 0.38
C GLY A 356 -1.72 -12.54 1.66
N GLU A 357 -2.60 -11.73 2.27
CA GLU A 357 -2.25 -10.93 3.44
C GLU A 357 -1.70 -11.74 4.63
N ASP A 358 -2.13 -12.99 4.82
CA ASP A 358 -1.62 -13.86 5.88
C ASP A 358 -0.17 -14.31 5.66
N TYR A 359 0.29 -14.41 4.41
CA TYR A 359 1.70 -14.69 4.13
C TYR A 359 2.59 -13.47 4.36
N VAL A 360 2.04 -12.26 4.19
CA VAL A 360 2.76 -10.98 4.31
C VAL A 360 2.79 -10.48 5.74
N GLY A 361 1.63 -10.41 6.37
CA GLY A 361 1.43 -9.76 7.66
C GLY A 361 1.67 -10.66 8.87
N TYR A 362 1.62 -11.97 8.66
CA TYR A 362 1.50 -12.96 9.73
C TYR A 362 2.48 -14.12 9.54
N ASP A 363 2.62 -14.94 10.57
CA ASP A 363 3.53 -16.08 10.56
C ASP A 363 3.03 -17.19 11.49
N ASN A 364 3.92 -18.09 11.92
CA ASN A 364 3.56 -19.16 12.85
C ASN A 364 3.43 -18.68 14.31
N GLU A 365 4.01 -17.53 14.65
CA GLU A 365 3.95 -16.94 15.98
C GLU A 365 2.69 -16.10 16.15
N ILE A 366 2.40 -15.22 15.17
CA ILE A 366 1.26 -14.30 15.21
C ILE A 366 0.26 -14.69 14.14
N LYS A 367 -0.98 -14.97 14.57
CA LYS A 367 -2.13 -15.23 13.70
C LYS A 367 -3.07 -14.02 13.66
N ARG A 368 -3.76 -13.87 12.54
CA ARG A 368 -4.78 -12.82 12.38
C ARG A 368 -5.90 -12.99 13.40
N ALA A 369 -6.26 -11.90 14.06
CA ALA A 369 -7.37 -11.88 15.00
C ALA A 369 -8.72 -11.86 14.26
N THR A 370 -9.77 -12.38 14.89
CA THR A 370 -11.14 -12.30 14.38
C THR A 370 -11.93 -11.12 14.96
N GLN A 371 -11.45 -10.52 16.05
CA GLN A 371 -12.08 -9.39 16.73
C GLN A 371 -12.17 -8.17 15.81
N PHE A 372 -13.32 -7.49 15.77
CA PHE A 372 -13.50 -6.24 15.02
C PHE A 372 -12.50 -5.16 15.49
N GLY A 373 -12.01 -4.32 14.56
CA GLY A 373 -10.83 -3.47 14.78
C GLY A 373 -9.54 -4.23 14.51
N LEU A 374 -9.18 -5.18 15.38
CA LEU A 374 -7.90 -5.90 15.28
C LEU A 374 -7.78 -6.81 14.06
N ARG A 375 -8.89 -7.36 13.54
CA ARG A 375 -8.90 -8.17 12.31
C ARG A 375 -8.52 -7.38 11.05
N GLY A 376 -8.64 -6.06 11.11
CA GLY A 376 -8.24 -5.13 10.04
C GLY A 376 -6.76 -4.78 10.07
N LEU A 377 -5.99 -5.29 11.05
CA LEU A 377 -4.53 -5.16 11.06
C LEU A 377 -3.94 -5.97 9.91
N ARG A 378 -3.10 -5.34 9.08
CA ARG A 378 -2.52 -5.97 7.89
C ARG A 378 -1.11 -6.51 8.13
N LEU A 379 -0.45 -6.06 9.21
CA LEU A 379 0.84 -6.55 9.67
C LEU A 379 0.77 -6.84 11.17
N GLY A 380 0.94 -8.10 11.56
CA GLY A 380 0.98 -8.53 12.97
C GLY A 380 2.34 -9.04 13.44
N ARG A 381 3.15 -9.60 12.53
CA ARG A 381 4.40 -10.31 12.83
C ARG A 381 5.52 -9.40 13.36
N ARG A 382 6.63 -10.02 13.76
CA ARG A 382 7.82 -9.30 14.25
C ARG A 382 8.45 -8.45 13.14
N LEU A 383 8.76 -7.21 13.51
CA LEU A 383 9.48 -6.28 12.66
C LEU A 383 10.94 -6.70 12.50
N GLN A 384 11.47 -6.49 11.29
CA GLN A 384 12.86 -6.78 10.95
C GLN A 384 13.50 -5.54 10.30
N PRO A 385 14.83 -5.35 10.44
CA PRO A 385 15.52 -4.29 9.70
C PRO A 385 15.23 -4.36 8.21
N GLY A 386 15.00 -3.20 7.59
CA GLY A 386 14.64 -3.08 6.17
C GLY A 386 13.14 -3.20 5.89
N PHE A 387 12.28 -3.52 6.86
CA PHE A 387 10.84 -3.40 6.66
C PHE A 387 10.47 -1.93 6.50
N VAL A 388 9.60 -1.64 5.53
CA VAL A 388 8.95 -0.33 5.38
C VAL A 388 7.46 -0.53 5.55
N LEU A 389 6.84 0.29 6.40
CA LEU A 389 5.46 0.16 6.82
C LEU A 389 4.82 1.52 7.13
N THR A 390 3.50 1.60 7.03
CA THR A 390 2.71 2.76 7.47
C THR A 390 2.39 2.67 8.96
N ASN A 391 2.24 3.82 9.62
CA ASN A 391 1.73 3.94 10.98
C ASN A 391 0.69 5.06 11.03
N GLU A 392 -0.58 4.66 11.03
CA GLU A 392 -1.70 5.47 10.59
C GLU A 392 -2.87 5.52 11.59
N PRO A 393 -2.66 5.78 12.89
CA PRO A 393 -3.78 5.80 13.83
C PRO A 393 -4.82 6.85 13.45
N GLY A 394 -6.08 6.55 13.78
CA GLY A 394 -7.18 7.46 13.57
C GLY A 394 -8.29 7.35 14.61
N ILE A 395 -9.05 8.42 14.75
CA ILE A 395 -10.29 8.48 15.54
C ILE A 395 -11.39 8.98 14.61
N TYR A 396 -12.43 8.17 14.43
CA TYR A 396 -13.57 8.46 13.56
C TYR A 396 -14.86 8.40 14.37
N PHE A 397 -15.81 9.27 14.01
CA PHE A 397 -17.16 9.26 14.54
C PHE A 397 -18.13 8.79 13.47
N ILE A 398 -18.10 7.48 13.17
CA ILE A 398 -18.89 6.86 12.10
C ILE A 398 -20.36 6.71 12.56
N PRO A 399 -21.32 7.46 11.99
CA PRO A 399 -22.68 7.53 12.54
C PRO A 399 -23.39 6.17 12.60
N ASP A 400 -23.30 5.38 11.53
CA ASP A 400 -23.98 4.08 11.45
C ASP A 400 -23.38 3.06 12.41
N LEU A 401 -22.06 3.07 12.59
CA LEU A 401 -21.37 2.18 13.52
C LEU A 401 -21.75 2.50 14.98
N ILE A 402 -21.73 3.79 15.35
CA ILE A 402 -22.10 4.25 16.69
C ILE A 402 -23.56 3.90 16.99
N GLN A 403 -24.47 4.15 16.05
CA GLN A 403 -25.90 3.83 16.22
C GLN A 403 -26.13 2.32 16.38
N LYS A 404 -25.50 1.49 15.53
CA LYS A 404 -25.57 0.03 15.64
C LYS A 404 -25.06 -0.46 16.99
N TRP A 405 -23.87 -0.02 17.39
CA TRP A 405 -23.26 -0.47 18.64
C TRP A 405 -24.04 -0.03 19.87
N LYS A 406 -24.64 1.18 19.86
CA LYS A 406 -25.56 1.63 20.91
C LYS A 406 -26.79 0.73 21.01
N ALA A 407 -27.43 0.44 19.88
CA ALA A 407 -28.64 -0.39 19.83
C ALA A 407 -28.37 -1.82 20.31
N GLU A 408 -27.23 -2.40 19.92
CA GLU A 408 -26.81 -3.75 20.29
C GLU A 408 -26.11 -3.81 21.66
N LYS A 409 -25.94 -2.67 22.32
CA LYS A 409 -25.24 -2.52 23.62
C LYS A 409 -23.82 -3.07 23.62
N ILE A 410 -23.14 -3.05 22.47
CA ILE A 410 -21.75 -3.49 22.35
C ILE A 410 -20.88 -2.57 23.18
N ASN A 411 -20.09 -3.12 24.12
CA ASN A 411 -19.13 -2.36 24.93
C ASN A 411 -19.70 -1.11 25.67
N SER A 412 -20.99 -1.11 26.04
CA SER A 412 -21.65 0.02 26.73
C SER A 412 -21.06 0.37 28.10
N SER A 413 -20.32 -0.54 28.73
CA SER A 413 -19.56 -0.26 29.96
C SER A 413 -18.36 0.67 29.72
N PHE A 414 -17.83 0.70 28.50
CA PHE A 414 -16.64 1.46 28.12
C PHE A 414 -16.94 2.68 27.25
N ILE A 415 -18.09 2.75 26.59
CA ILE A 415 -18.41 3.81 25.63
C ILE A 415 -19.50 4.75 26.18
N ASN A 416 -19.24 6.05 26.15
CA ASN A 416 -20.23 7.06 26.50
C ASN A 416 -21.08 7.46 25.28
N TYR A 417 -21.96 6.55 24.84
CA TYR A 417 -22.77 6.75 23.63
C TYR A 417 -23.54 8.06 23.59
N ASP A 418 -24.09 8.50 24.73
CA ASP A 418 -24.88 9.74 24.78
C ASP A 418 -24.00 10.97 24.54
N LYS A 419 -22.81 11.03 25.15
CA LYS A 419 -21.87 12.12 24.89
C LYS A 419 -21.38 12.10 23.44
N VAL A 420 -21.03 10.92 22.93
CA VAL A 420 -20.58 10.74 21.54
C VAL A 420 -21.64 11.25 20.55
N LEU A 421 -22.88 10.79 20.67
CA LEU A 421 -23.96 11.18 19.76
C LEU A 421 -24.37 12.65 19.90
N ASN A 422 -24.37 13.21 21.11
CA ASN A 422 -24.82 14.58 21.32
C ASN A 422 -23.76 15.62 20.97
N GLU A 423 -22.47 15.32 21.18
CA GLU A 423 -21.40 16.31 21.06
C GLU A 423 -20.48 16.11 19.85
N TYR A 424 -20.41 14.90 19.28
CA TYR A 424 -19.46 14.56 18.19
C TYR A 424 -20.13 14.03 16.91
N SER A 425 -21.47 14.07 16.84
CA SER A 425 -22.16 13.81 15.58
C SER A 425 -21.73 14.83 14.52
N GLY A 426 -21.35 14.35 13.34
CA GLY A 426 -20.83 15.19 12.25
C GLY A 426 -19.41 15.75 12.47
N PHE A 427 -18.69 15.29 13.50
CA PHE A 427 -17.28 15.66 13.69
C PHE A 427 -16.39 15.17 12.54
N GLY A 428 -16.75 14.04 11.95
CA GLY A 428 -15.98 13.34 10.93
C GLY A 428 -14.91 12.44 11.54
N GLY A 429 -13.68 12.57 11.08
CA GLY A 429 -12.57 11.78 11.57
C GLY A 429 -11.22 12.47 11.40
N ILE A 430 -10.24 12.02 12.18
CA ILE A 430 -8.85 12.42 12.07
C ILE A 430 -8.03 11.15 11.90
N ARG A 431 -7.23 11.10 10.84
CA ARG A 431 -6.13 10.14 10.66
C ARG A 431 -4.85 10.91 10.43
N LEU A 432 -3.77 10.39 10.99
CA LEU A 432 -2.41 10.87 10.76
C LEU A 432 -1.54 9.66 10.45
N GLU A 433 -0.75 9.75 9.39
CA GLU A 433 0.02 8.61 8.91
C GLU A 433 1.40 9.01 8.42
N ASP A 434 2.40 8.25 8.86
CA ASP A 434 3.79 8.39 8.42
C ASP A 434 4.31 7.05 7.91
N ASP A 435 5.16 7.12 6.89
CA ASP A 435 5.93 6.01 6.36
C ASP A 435 7.20 5.79 7.18
N ILE A 436 7.44 4.54 7.62
CA ILE A 436 8.51 4.20 8.55
C ILE A 436 9.37 3.07 8.00
N LEU A 437 10.69 3.29 7.95
CA LEU A 437 11.71 2.26 7.81
C LEU A 437 12.12 1.73 9.18
N VAL A 438 12.05 0.41 9.38
CA VAL A 438 12.66 -0.26 10.53
C VAL A 438 14.17 -0.36 10.29
N THR A 439 14.96 0.25 11.18
CA THR A 439 16.43 0.23 11.12
C THR A 439 17.00 -0.86 12.05
N GLU A 440 18.31 -1.06 12.05
CA GLU A 440 18.98 -2.08 12.88
C GLU A 440 18.68 -1.96 14.39
N THR A 441 18.40 -0.75 14.88
CA THR A 441 18.20 -0.49 16.31
C THR A 441 16.89 0.23 16.63
N GLY A 442 16.08 0.55 15.63
CA GLY A 442 14.90 1.41 15.80
C GLY A 442 14.14 1.63 14.51
N HIS A 443 13.86 2.90 14.21
CA HIS A 443 13.11 3.31 13.04
C HIS A 443 13.66 4.61 12.45
N GLN A 444 13.19 4.93 11.26
CA GLN A 444 13.40 6.20 10.58
C GLN A 444 12.12 6.54 9.80
N ILE A 445 11.63 7.77 9.92
CA ILE A 445 10.57 8.26 9.04
C ILE A 445 11.16 8.43 7.63
N ILE A 446 10.46 7.92 6.62
CA ILE A 446 10.89 8.05 5.22
C ILE A 446 10.76 9.51 4.78
N GLY A 447 11.86 10.06 4.26
CA GLY A 447 11.88 11.43 3.74
C GLY A 447 11.67 12.51 4.81
N LYS A 448 11.22 13.69 4.35
CA LYS A 448 10.90 14.81 5.24
C LYS A 448 9.49 14.60 5.79
N ARG A 449 9.34 14.56 7.12
CA ARG A 449 8.03 14.46 7.77
C ARG A 449 7.14 15.63 7.35
N ILE A 450 5.94 15.31 6.87
CA ILE A 450 4.91 16.28 6.48
C ILE A 450 4.41 17.00 7.75
N PRO A 451 4.18 18.33 7.73
CA PRO A 451 3.63 19.09 8.85
C PRO A 451 2.54 18.32 9.60
N ILE A 452 2.69 18.14 10.91
CA ILE A 452 1.83 17.23 11.69
C ILE A 452 1.51 17.75 13.09
N THR A 453 2.27 18.69 13.64
CA THR A 453 1.82 19.38 14.85
C THR A 453 0.74 20.39 14.51
N ILE A 454 -0.10 20.73 15.48
CA ILE A 454 -1.15 21.76 15.30
C ILE A 454 -0.54 23.07 14.77
N ASP A 455 0.58 23.51 15.36
CA ASP A 455 1.23 24.76 14.97
C ASP A 455 1.83 24.68 13.57
N GLU A 456 2.48 23.58 13.20
CA GLU A 456 3.03 23.38 11.85
C GLU A 456 1.93 23.36 10.78
N VAL A 457 0.79 22.72 11.06
CA VAL A 457 -0.36 22.68 10.14
C VAL A 457 -0.96 24.08 9.98
N GLU A 458 -1.27 24.77 11.09
CA GLU A 458 -1.80 26.14 11.04
C GLU A 458 -0.82 27.11 10.36
N GLU A 459 0.50 26.96 10.57
CA GLU A 459 1.52 27.75 9.89
C GLU A 459 1.58 27.47 8.39
N THR A 460 1.55 26.20 7.99
CA THR A 460 1.59 25.79 6.58
C THR A 460 0.40 26.37 5.81
N MET A 461 -0.79 26.36 6.40
CA MET A 461 -2.01 26.90 5.79
C MET A 461 -2.02 28.42 5.65
N ARG A 462 -1.22 29.16 6.45
CA ARG A 462 -1.11 30.63 6.35
C ARG A 462 -0.17 31.10 5.25
N SER A 463 0.78 30.25 4.85
CA SER A 463 1.80 30.54 3.82
C SER A 463 1.34 30.24 2.41
#